data_AF-A0AAE8MKR5-F1
#
_entry.id   AF-A0AAE8MKR5-F1
#
_cell.length_a   1.000
_cell.length_b   1.000
_cell.length_c   1.000
_cell.angle_alpha   90.00
_cell.angle_beta   90.00
_cell.angle_gamma   90.00
#
_symmetry.space_group_name_H-M   'P 1'
#
loop_
_entity.id
_entity.type
_entity.pdbx_description
1 polymer ?
#
loop_
_entity_poly.entity_id
_entity_poly.type
_entity_poly.pdbx_seq_one_letter_code
_entity_poly.pdbx_strand_id
1 'polypeptide(L)'
;MDFLRDFLSQQKIPTNDPAEEVLEPGQFEYTNDYSAWSIVQDMGIHVGPKYPHCYGIEVVTPVFVTEIGERISDFTGPWQFDIERVWASIEKYFEVVTEYNHQCGTHVHFSPLNGFTTDQVRRVAHFLTDLDESITDHIPKERRMSSFIKPNFEIRSKPSLKGLKNSLGLQDIVDLMMPRQEDMCNGLADRKYVAWNFLPLQGATGTIEFRQPPHVNNVTDAEDWVQTALYLYHRGLNWS
;
A
#
# COMPACT_ATOMS: atom_id res chain seq x y z
N MET A 1 1.62 -19.78 -16.25
CA MET A 1 1.80 -19.61 -14.80
C MET A 1 3.19 -20.10 -14.38
N ASP A 2 3.60 -21.30 -14.77
CA ASP A 2 4.99 -21.79 -14.61
C ASP A 2 6.03 -20.82 -15.20
N PHE A 3 5.72 -20.20 -16.35
CA PHE A 3 6.59 -19.21 -16.99
C PHE A 3 7.00 -18.05 -16.07
N LEU A 4 6.08 -17.43 -15.33
CA LEU A 4 6.39 -16.25 -14.50
C LEU A 4 7.28 -16.63 -13.30
N ARG A 5 7.01 -17.80 -12.71
CA ARG A 5 7.81 -18.37 -11.61
C ARG A 5 9.22 -18.76 -12.09
N ASP A 6 9.29 -19.56 -13.16
CA ASP A 6 10.54 -19.96 -13.78
C ASP A 6 11.37 -18.75 -14.21
N PHE A 7 10.69 -17.70 -14.69
CA PHE A 7 11.32 -16.48 -15.12
C PHE A 7 11.94 -15.69 -13.97
N LEU A 8 11.20 -15.43 -12.88
CA LEU A 8 11.75 -14.75 -11.70
C LEU A 8 12.94 -15.52 -11.11
N SER A 9 12.83 -16.85 -11.07
CA SER A 9 13.91 -17.75 -10.68
C SER A 9 15.14 -17.61 -11.61
N GLN A 10 14.94 -17.60 -12.93
CA GLN A 10 16.03 -17.36 -13.91
C GLN A 10 16.70 -15.99 -13.76
N GLN A 11 15.96 -14.96 -13.35
CA GLN A 11 16.51 -13.63 -13.06
C GLN A 11 17.20 -13.54 -11.70
N LYS A 12 17.22 -14.64 -10.92
CA LYS A 12 17.73 -14.70 -9.54
C LYS A 12 17.01 -13.70 -8.63
N ILE A 13 15.73 -13.44 -8.90
CA ILE A 13 14.87 -12.66 -8.02
C ILE A 13 14.29 -13.67 -7.03
N PRO A 14 14.65 -13.61 -5.73
CA PRO A 14 14.12 -14.55 -4.76
C PRO A 14 12.60 -14.36 -4.65
N THR A 15 11.87 -15.47 -4.65
CA THR A 15 10.43 -15.50 -4.45
C THR A 15 10.07 -16.37 -3.26
N ASN A 16 9.07 -15.97 -2.47
CA ASN A 16 8.51 -16.89 -1.47
C ASN A 16 7.85 -18.06 -2.22
N ASP A 17 8.34 -19.27 -1.97
CA ASP A 17 7.76 -20.49 -2.49
C ASP A 17 6.64 -20.89 -1.52
N PRO A 18 5.35 -20.77 -1.89
CA PRO A 18 4.30 -21.37 -1.07
C PRO A 18 4.54 -22.87 -1.05
N ALA A 19 4.47 -23.47 0.14
CA ALA A 19 4.68 -24.90 0.34
C ALA A 19 3.83 -25.74 -0.64
N GLU A 20 4.28 -26.98 -0.88
CA GLU A 20 3.78 -28.00 -1.84
C GLU A 20 2.27 -28.38 -1.76
N GLU A 21 1.33 -27.44 -1.62
CA GLU A 21 -0.08 -27.65 -1.89
C GLU A 21 -0.38 -27.25 -3.34
N VAL A 22 -0.97 -28.18 -4.08
CA VAL A 22 -1.36 -28.00 -5.49
C VAL A 22 -2.49 -26.97 -5.55
N LEU A 23 -2.13 -25.70 -5.67
CA LEU A 23 -3.05 -24.62 -5.98
C LEU A 23 -3.62 -24.81 -7.39
N GLU A 24 -4.91 -24.54 -7.57
CA GLU A 24 -5.53 -24.53 -8.91
C GLU A 24 -4.82 -23.51 -9.82
N PRO A 25 -4.72 -23.76 -11.14
CA PRO A 25 -4.06 -22.84 -12.06
C PRO A 25 -4.62 -21.40 -11.94
N GLY A 26 -3.80 -20.47 -11.45
CA GLY A 26 -4.20 -19.06 -11.26
C GLY A 26 -4.27 -18.59 -9.81
N GLN A 27 -4.17 -19.48 -8.82
CA GLN A 27 -4.14 -19.11 -7.41
C GLN A 27 -2.72 -18.84 -6.93
N PHE A 28 -2.53 -17.69 -6.27
CA PHE A 28 -1.29 -17.31 -5.60
C PHE A 28 -1.56 -17.15 -4.11
N GLU A 29 -0.71 -17.72 -3.27
CA GLU A 29 -0.83 -17.61 -1.83
C GLU A 29 -0.31 -16.28 -1.32
N TYR A 30 -1.05 -15.71 -0.36
CA TYR A 30 -0.56 -14.61 0.43
C TYR A 30 0.38 -15.15 1.51
N THR A 31 1.68 -14.92 1.35
CA THR A 31 2.67 -15.26 2.37
C THR A 31 2.90 -14.04 3.27
N ASN A 32 2.91 -14.23 4.59
CA ASN A 32 3.36 -13.19 5.53
C ASN A 32 4.90 -13.07 5.60
N ASP A 33 5.60 -13.71 4.67
CA ASP A 33 7.05 -13.59 4.52
C ASP A 33 7.35 -12.38 3.61
N TYR A 34 8.08 -11.40 4.11
CA TYR A 34 8.52 -10.23 3.35
C TYR A 34 10.05 -10.20 3.21
N SER A 35 10.69 -11.38 3.25
CA SER A 35 12.13 -11.52 3.01
C SER A 35 12.50 -11.57 1.52
N ALA A 36 11.51 -11.80 0.65
CA ALA A 36 11.68 -11.92 -0.79
C ALA A 36 10.52 -11.23 -1.53
N TRP A 37 10.68 -11.03 -2.84
CA TRP A 37 9.59 -10.58 -3.69
C TRP A 37 8.50 -11.66 -3.75
N SER A 38 7.25 -11.26 -3.87
CA SER A 38 6.17 -12.24 -4.09
C SER A 38 5.13 -11.70 -5.05
N ILE A 39 4.39 -12.62 -5.65
CA ILE A 39 3.26 -12.30 -6.51
C ILE A 39 2.05 -12.96 -5.86
N VAL A 40 1.06 -12.14 -5.54
CA VAL A 40 -0.18 -12.57 -4.90
C VAL A 40 -1.37 -12.24 -5.80
N GLN A 41 -2.47 -12.97 -5.64
CA GLN A 41 -3.67 -12.73 -6.40
C GLN A 41 -4.42 -11.55 -5.78
N ASP A 42 -4.69 -10.51 -6.56
CA ASP A 42 -5.52 -9.40 -6.10
C ASP A 42 -6.99 -9.72 -6.42
N MET A 43 -7.73 -10.10 -5.39
CA MET A 43 -9.16 -10.42 -5.49
C MET A 43 -10.02 -9.20 -5.85
N GLY A 44 -9.49 -7.99 -5.72
CA GLY A 44 -10.14 -6.75 -6.14
C GLY A 44 -10.09 -6.51 -7.64
N ILE A 45 -9.12 -7.11 -8.35
CA ILE A 45 -8.91 -6.90 -9.79
C ILE A 45 -9.66 -7.99 -10.57
N HIS A 46 -10.73 -7.59 -11.25
CA HIS A 46 -11.55 -8.51 -12.03
C HIS A 46 -11.11 -8.54 -13.49
N VAL A 47 -10.46 -9.62 -13.91
CA VAL A 47 -10.11 -9.86 -15.31
C VAL A 47 -11.37 -10.22 -16.10
N GLY A 48 -11.97 -9.21 -16.75
CA GLY A 48 -13.16 -9.40 -17.57
C GLY A 48 -12.89 -10.16 -18.88
N PRO A 49 -13.94 -10.62 -19.58
CA PRO A 49 -13.82 -11.36 -20.84
C PRO A 49 -13.17 -10.56 -21.99
N LYS A 50 -13.06 -9.23 -21.84
CA LYS A 50 -12.32 -8.36 -22.77
C LYS A 50 -10.80 -8.54 -22.67
N TYR A 51 -10.30 -9.07 -21.55
CA TYR A 51 -8.89 -9.23 -21.24
C TYR A 51 -8.57 -10.71 -20.90
N PRO A 52 -8.93 -11.68 -21.76
CA PRO A 52 -8.89 -13.11 -21.42
C PRO A 52 -7.48 -13.67 -21.19
N HIS A 53 -6.45 -12.88 -21.45
CA HIS A 53 -5.03 -13.23 -21.28
C HIS A 53 -4.31 -12.35 -20.26
N CYS A 54 -5.04 -11.53 -19.51
CA CYS A 54 -4.47 -10.71 -18.44
C CYS A 54 -4.55 -11.43 -17.08
N TYR A 55 -3.70 -10.99 -16.16
CA TYR A 55 -3.63 -11.51 -14.79
C TYR A 55 -3.88 -10.36 -13.81
N GLY A 56 -4.84 -10.54 -12.90
CA GLY A 56 -5.07 -9.62 -11.78
C GLY A 56 -4.17 -10.02 -10.62
N ILE A 57 -2.99 -9.41 -10.54
CA ILE A 57 -1.96 -9.74 -9.56
C ILE A 57 -1.50 -8.50 -8.80
N GLU A 58 -1.05 -8.70 -7.56
CA GLU A 58 -0.29 -7.74 -6.77
C GLU A 58 1.15 -8.24 -6.68
N VAL A 59 2.11 -7.36 -6.99
CA VAL A 59 3.54 -7.64 -6.84
C VAL A 59 4.00 -7.00 -5.53
N VAL A 60 4.39 -7.84 -4.58
CA VAL A 60 4.72 -7.44 -3.22
C VAL A 60 6.24 -7.45 -3.06
N THR A 61 6.77 -6.35 -2.52
CA THR A 61 8.21 -6.19 -2.29
C THR A 61 8.65 -6.92 -1.02
N PRO A 62 9.95 -7.28 -0.89
CA PRO A 62 10.52 -7.49 0.43
C PRO A 62 10.50 -6.19 1.24
N VAL A 63 10.77 -6.28 2.55
CA VAL A 63 10.96 -5.08 3.38
C VAL A 63 12.25 -4.39 3.00
N PHE A 64 12.14 -3.16 2.49
CA PHE A 64 13.28 -2.31 2.22
C PHE A 64 13.60 -1.38 3.38
N VAL A 65 14.89 -1.15 3.62
CA VAL A 65 15.37 -0.08 4.49
C VAL A 65 15.68 1.14 3.62
N THR A 66 15.12 2.29 3.97
CA THR A 66 15.36 3.55 3.27
C THR A 66 16.07 4.54 4.19
N GLU A 67 17.03 5.27 3.63
CA GLU A 67 17.57 6.47 4.24
C GLU A 67 16.65 7.64 3.89
N ILE A 68 16.26 8.42 4.90
CA ILE A 68 15.34 9.55 4.76
C ILE A 68 16.14 10.84 4.97
N GLY A 69 16.25 11.64 3.90
CA GLY A 69 16.84 12.99 3.94
C GLY A 69 15.81 14.09 4.16
N GLU A 70 16.22 15.35 4.00
CA GLU A 70 15.34 16.51 4.21
C GLU A 70 14.41 16.76 3.01
N ARG A 71 14.86 16.42 1.79
CA ARG A 71 14.09 16.56 0.55
C ARG A 71 13.66 15.19 0.05
N ILE A 72 12.58 15.15 -0.72
CA ILE A 72 12.09 13.92 -1.37
C ILE A 72 13.16 13.28 -2.27
N SER A 73 13.96 14.10 -2.95
CA SER A 73 15.09 13.67 -3.78
C SER A 73 16.23 13.01 -3.01
N ASP A 74 16.26 13.17 -1.69
CA ASP A 74 17.32 12.68 -0.83
C ASP A 74 16.97 11.29 -0.26
N PHE A 75 15.80 10.74 -0.59
CA PHE A 75 15.40 9.40 -0.16
C PHE A 75 16.12 8.37 -1.01
N THR A 76 16.94 7.55 -0.37
CA THR A 76 17.78 6.57 -1.05
C THR A 76 17.69 5.21 -0.37
N GLY A 77 17.87 4.14 -1.13
CA GLY A 77 17.91 2.79 -0.60
C GLY A 77 18.15 1.76 -1.69
N PRO A 78 18.21 0.46 -1.33
CA PRO A 78 18.25 -0.62 -2.31
C PRO A 78 16.93 -0.76 -3.09
N TRP A 79 15.84 -0.14 -2.60
CA TRP A 79 14.52 -0.27 -3.18
C TRP A 79 14.42 0.28 -4.61
N GLN A 80 15.11 1.38 -4.95
CA GLN A 80 15.12 1.91 -6.32
C GLN A 80 15.61 0.85 -7.31
N PHE A 81 16.80 0.32 -7.04
CA PHE A 81 17.43 -0.68 -7.89
C PHE A 81 16.62 -1.97 -8.00
N ASP A 82 16.02 -2.43 -6.91
CA ASP A 82 15.21 -3.65 -6.93
C ASP A 82 13.86 -3.44 -7.66
N ILE A 83 13.22 -2.28 -7.47
CA ILE A 83 12.02 -1.89 -8.23
C ILE A 83 12.35 -1.80 -9.72
N GLU A 84 13.44 -1.14 -10.11
CA GLU A 84 13.92 -1.06 -11.49
C GLU A 84 14.11 -2.45 -12.12
N ARG A 85 14.71 -3.40 -11.40
CA ARG A 85 14.93 -4.76 -11.93
C ARG A 85 13.65 -5.55 -12.14
N VAL A 86 12.70 -5.43 -11.22
CA VAL A 86 11.38 -6.06 -11.35
C VAL A 86 10.60 -5.42 -12.50
N TRP A 87 10.63 -4.10 -12.64
CA TRP A 87 9.97 -3.41 -13.75
C TRP A 87 10.59 -3.72 -15.10
N ALA A 88 11.92 -3.72 -15.23
CA ALA A 88 12.60 -4.12 -16.45
C ALA A 88 12.23 -5.56 -16.87
N SER A 89 11.94 -6.42 -15.89
CA SER A 89 11.45 -7.76 -16.11
C SER A 89 9.97 -7.77 -16.55
N ILE A 90 9.10 -7.00 -15.89
CA ILE A 90 7.69 -6.87 -16.27
C ILE A 90 7.57 -6.33 -17.71
N GLU A 91 8.21 -5.21 -18.03
CA GLU A 91 8.11 -4.53 -19.33
C GLU A 91 8.69 -5.37 -20.48
N LYS A 92 9.64 -6.26 -20.19
CA LYS A 92 10.24 -7.13 -21.19
C LYS A 92 9.33 -8.29 -21.62
N TYR A 93 8.53 -8.82 -20.69
CA TYR A 93 7.76 -10.06 -20.92
C TYR A 93 6.25 -9.89 -20.85
N PHE A 94 5.76 -8.76 -20.34
CA PHE A 94 4.35 -8.48 -20.14
C PHE A 94 3.98 -7.11 -20.68
N GLU A 95 2.75 -7.01 -21.15
CA GLU A 95 2.11 -5.72 -21.39
C GLU A 95 1.37 -5.31 -20.11
N VAL A 96 1.68 -4.12 -19.59
CA VAL A 96 0.94 -3.55 -18.46
C VAL A 96 -0.36 -2.96 -18.97
N VAL A 97 -1.47 -3.57 -18.58
CA VAL A 97 -2.80 -3.13 -18.99
C VAL A 97 -3.40 -2.27 -17.89
N THR A 98 -3.68 -1.02 -18.23
CA THR A 98 -4.53 -0.16 -17.39
C THR A 98 -5.98 -0.56 -17.60
N GLU A 99 -6.59 -1.05 -16.53
CA GLU A 99 -8.00 -1.40 -16.61
C GLU A 99 -8.90 -0.16 -16.63
N TYR A 100 -10.07 -0.32 -17.22
CA TYR A 100 -11.09 0.72 -17.30
C TYR A 100 -11.74 1.04 -15.94
N ASN A 101 -11.61 0.15 -14.96
CA ASN A 101 -12.29 0.26 -13.67
C ASN A 101 -11.42 0.83 -12.54
N HIS A 102 -10.14 1.12 -12.82
CA HIS A 102 -9.21 1.74 -11.87
C HIS A 102 -9.17 1.07 -10.48
N GLN A 103 -9.30 -0.27 -10.46
CA GLN A 103 -9.25 -1.11 -9.26
C GLN A 103 -7.80 -1.36 -8.83
N CYS A 104 -6.86 -1.48 -9.79
CA CYS A 104 -5.43 -1.52 -9.57
C CYS A 104 -4.97 -0.26 -8.79
N GLY A 105 -4.13 -0.47 -7.78
CA GLY A 105 -3.56 0.58 -6.96
C GLY A 105 -2.17 0.22 -6.47
N THR A 106 -1.47 1.22 -5.94
CA THR A 106 -0.18 1.01 -5.28
C THR A 106 -0.37 1.17 -3.78
N HIS A 107 0.10 0.18 -3.02
CA HIS A 107 0.10 0.23 -1.56
C HIS A 107 1.53 0.45 -1.06
N VAL A 108 1.72 1.40 -0.16
CA VAL A 108 3.03 1.63 0.48
C VAL A 108 2.89 1.46 1.98
N HIS A 109 3.54 0.44 2.50
CA HIS A 109 3.66 0.20 3.94
C HIS A 109 4.97 0.80 4.45
N PHE A 110 4.90 1.54 5.56
CA PHE A 110 6.10 2.13 6.17
C PHE A 110 6.06 2.04 7.69
N SER A 111 7.25 1.92 8.29
CA SER A 111 7.46 1.94 9.74
C SER A 111 8.85 2.50 10.07
N PRO A 112 9.05 3.09 11.25
CA PRO A 112 10.40 3.33 11.78
C PRO A 112 11.08 1.99 12.07
N LEU A 113 12.42 1.93 11.96
CA LEU A 113 13.20 0.70 12.23
C LEU A 113 12.90 0.06 13.60
N ASN A 114 12.60 0.87 14.61
CA ASN A 114 12.29 0.42 15.97
C ASN A 114 10.77 0.36 16.24
N GLY A 115 9.96 0.35 15.19
CA GLY A 115 8.51 0.49 15.28
C GLY A 115 8.07 1.90 15.67
N PHE A 116 6.76 2.10 15.65
CA PHE A 116 6.16 3.37 16.03
C PHE A 116 6.02 3.49 17.55
N THR A 117 6.38 4.65 18.08
CA THR A 117 5.88 5.12 19.38
C THR A 117 4.46 5.68 19.21
N THR A 118 3.64 5.62 20.27
CA THR A 118 2.30 6.23 20.30
C THR A 118 2.32 7.70 19.89
N ASP A 119 3.38 8.43 20.25
CA ASP A 119 3.53 9.84 19.96
C ASP A 119 3.84 10.13 18.48
N GLN A 120 4.63 9.26 17.83
CA GLN A 120 4.81 9.31 16.38
C GLN A 120 3.49 9.01 15.65
N VAL A 121 2.73 7.99 16.06
CA VAL A 121 1.42 7.69 15.46
C VAL A 121 0.46 8.86 15.63
N ARG A 122 0.48 9.52 16.80
CA ARG A 122 -0.31 10.71 17.06
C ARG A 122 0.04 11.85 16.11
N ARG A 123 1.32 12.15 15.89
CA ARG A 123 1.75 13.20 14.95
C ARG A 123 1.30 12.90 13.53
N VAL A 124 1.46 11.65 13.07
CA VAL A 124 0.94 11.23 11.76
C VAL A 124 -0.59 11.39 11.70
N ALA A 125 -1.31 11.01 12.75
CA ALA A 125 -2.75 11.21 12.83
C ALA A 125 -3.15 12.69 12.77
N HIS A 126 -2.43 13.61 13.45
CA HIS A 126 -2.64 15.06 13.33
C HIS A 126 -2.38 15.56 11.92
N PHE A 127 -1.24 15.19 11.34
CA PHE A 127 -0.87 15.54 9.96
C PHE A 127 -1.94 15.14 8.95
N LEU A 128 -2.37 13.89 9.01
CA LEU A 128 -3.41 13.37 8.12
C LEU A 128 -4.75 14.01 8.40
N THR A 129 -5.10 14.22 9.67
CA THR A 129 -6.28 14.98 10.06
C THR A 129 -6.23 16.34 9.35
N ASP A 130 -5.16 17.12 9.48
CA ASP A 130 -5.04 18.45 8.87
C ASP A 130 -5.07 18.46 7.34
N LEU A 131 -4.45 17.48 6.69
CA LEU A 131 -4.20 17.50 5.24
C LEU A 131 -4.99 16.47 4.42
N ASP A 132 -5.88 15.67 5.01
CA ASP A 132 -6.62 14.61 4.30
C ASP A 132 -7.26 15.08 2.99
N GLU A 133 -7.96 16.21 3.01
CA GLU A 133 -8.60 16.80 1.84
C GLU A 133 -7.56 17.21 0.78
N SER A 134 -6.49 17.89 1.21
CA SER A 134 -5.42 18.34 0.31
C SER A 134 -4.69 17.17 -0.34
N ILE A 135 -4.35 16.13 0.44
CA ILE A 135 -3.72 14.91 -0.09
C ILE A 135 -4.67 14.22 -1.07
N THR A 136 -5.94 14.04 -0.66
CA THR A 136 -6.97 13.40 -1.48
C THR A 136 -7.18 14.14 -2.80
N ASP A 137 -7.15 15.47 -2.82
CA ASP A 137 -7.33 16.26 -4.04
C ASP A 137 -6.23 16.07 -5.09
N HIS A 138 -5.03 15.67 -4.67
CA HIS A 138 -3.94 15.31 -5.57
C HIS A 138 -4.05 13.87 -6.10
N ILE A 139 -4.97 13.07 -5.57
CA ILE A 139 -5.23 11.71 -6.08
C ILE A 139 -6.13 11.78 -7.32
N PRO A 140 -5.82 11.01 -8.38
CA PRO A 140 -6.67 10.91 -9.56
C PRO A 140 -8.13 10.66 -9.21
N LYS A 141 -9.05 11.33 -9.91
CA LYS A 141 -10.48 11.32 -9.59
C LYS A 141 -11.06 9.90 -9.61
N GLU A 142 -10.60 9.09 -10.55
CA GLU A 142 -11.01 7.72 -10.76
C GLU A 142 -10.68 6.85 -9.55
N ARG A 143 -9.51 7.10 -8.95
CA ARG A 143 -9.05 6.39 -7.76
C ARG A 143 -9.81 6.80 -6.51
N ARG A 144 -10.17 8.08 -6.37
CA ARG A 144 -11.02 8.60 -5.27
C ARG A 144 -12.42 7.99 -5.26
N MET A 145 -12.93 7.60 -6.42
CA MET A 145 -14.28 7.03 -6.55
C MET A 145 -14.35 5.52 -6.26
N SER A 146 -13.20 4.86 -6.07
CA SER A 146 -13.17 3.42 -5.78
C SER A 146 -13.88 3.08 -4.48
N SER A 147 -14.70 2.04 -4.49
CA SER A 147 -15.32 1.50 -3.27
C SER A 147 -14.30 0.84 -2.35
N PHE A 148 -13.20 0.31 -2.91
CA PHE A 148 -12.21 -0.44 -2.14
C PHE A 148 -11.21 0.46 -1.41
N ILE A 149 -11.14 1.75 -1.73
CA ILE A 149 -10.22 2.70 -1.11
C ILE A 149 -10.88 4.06 -1.01
N LYS A 150 -11.37 4.40 0.19
CA LYS A 150 -12.03 5.67 0.51
C LYS A 150 -11.12 6.62 1.29
N PRO A 151 -11.21 7.96 1.14
CA PRO A 151 -10.62 8.88 2.11
C PRO A 151 -11.04 8.50 3.54
N ASN A 152 -10.12 8.60 4.50
CA ASN A 152 -10.36 8.13 5.87
C ASN A 152 -11.61 8.77 6.49
N PHE A 153 -11.83 10.04 6.18
CA PHE A 153 -12.90 10.83 6.78
C PHE A 153 -14.16 10.97 5.92
N GLU A 154 -14.24 10.27 4.78
CA GLU A 154 -15.48 10.16 4.00
C GLU A 154 -16.50 9.26 4.72
N ILE A 155 -16.02 8.15 5.30
CA ILE A 155 -16.88 7.17 6.00
C ILE A 155 -17.20 7.64 7.42
N ARG A 156 -16.26 8.34 8.07
CA ARG A 156 -16.38 8.79 9.46
C ARG A 156 -15.92 10.22 9.60
N SER A 157 -16.63 11.05 10.37
CA SER A 157 -16.21 12.43 10.60
C SER A 157 -14.80 12.53 11.16
N LYS A 158 -14.03 13.46 10.60
CA LYS A 158 -12.69 13.83 11.03
C LYS A 158 -12.64 14.10 12.54
N PRO A 159 -11.68 13.51 13.29
CA PRO A 159 -11.53 13.82 14.70
C PRO A 159 -11.11 15.28 14.85
N SER A 160 -11.58 15.96 15.90
CA SER A 160 -11.01 17.27 16.22
C SER A 160 -9.53 17.10 16.64
N LEU A 161 -8.67 18.06 16.32
CA LEU A 161 -7.28 18.05 16.79
C LEU A 161 -7.21 18.02 18.34
N LYS A 162 -8.15 18.67 19.01
CA LYS A 162 -8.34 18.58 20.47
C LYS A 162 -8.72 17.17 20.94
N GLY A 163 -9.27 16.35 20.05
CA GLY A 163 -9.61 14.94 20.28
C GLY A 163 -8.36 14.06 20.26
N LEU A 164 -7.35 14.38 19.45
CA LEU A 164 -6.05 13.69 19.40
C LEU A 164 -5.12 14.14 20.54
N LYS A 165 -5.56 13.96 21.78
CA LYS A 165 -4.83 14.39 22.98
C LYS A 165 -3.59 13.54 23.25
N ASN A 166 -2.60 14.14 23.92
CA ASN A 166 -1.37 13.45 24.36
C ASN A 166 -1.62 12.28 25.31
N SER A 167 -2.76 12.28 26.02
CA SER A 167 -3.15 11.23 26.95
C SER A 167 -3.72 9.97 26.29
N LEU A 168 -4.03 10.02 24.98
CA LEU A 168 -4.59 8.87 24.27
C LEU A 168 -3.54 7.77 24.11
N GLY A 169 -3.99 6.52 24.31
CA GLY A 169 -3.20 5.33 23.97
C GLY A 169 -3.14 5.10 22.45
N LEU A 170 -2.28 4.17 22.04
CA LEU A 170 -2.15 3.79 20.62
C LEU A 170 -3.47 3.32 20.03
N GLN A 171 -4.17 2.44 20.76
CA GLN A 171 -5.46 1.89 20.35
C GLN A 171 -6.49 2.99 20.09
N ASP A 172 -6.59 3.98 20.98
CA ASP A 172 -7.54 5.09 20.83
C ASP A 172 -7.25 5.91 19.57
N ILE A 173 -5.97 6.10 19.23
CA ILE A 173 -5.59 6.83 18.01
C ILE A 173 -5.98 6.02 16.77
N VAL A 174 -5.71 4.71 16.76
CA VAL A 174 -6.13 3.84 15.63
C VAL A 174 -7.65 3.88 15.47
N ASP A 175 -8.40 3.80 16.56
CA ASP A 175 -9.86 3.85 16.53
C ASP A 175 -10.42 5.21 16.11
N LEU A 176 -9.67 6.30 16.23
CA LEU A 176 -10.04 7.61 15.69
C LEU A 176 -9.73 7.74 14.19
N MET A 177 -8.68 7.09 13.71
CA MET A 177 -8.21 7.19 12.32
C MET A 177 -8.86 6.16 11.39
N MET A 178 -9.39 5.06 11.94
CA MET A 178 -10.06 4.00 11.19
C MET A 178 -11.59 4.12 11.28
N PRO A 179 -12.32 3.77 10.21
CA PRO A 179 -13.76 3.57 10.30
C PRO A 179 -14.05 2.44 11.29
N ARG A 180 -15.22 2.49 11.93
CA ARG A 180 -15.68 1.38 12.78
C ARG A 180 -16.35 0.33 11.90
N GLN A 181 -16.44 -0.90 12.39
CA GLN A 181 -17.06 -1.98 11.62
C GLN A 181 -18.51 -1.64 11.25
N GLU A 182 -19.24 -0.98 12.15
CA GLU A 182 -20.63 -0.55 11.95
C GLU A 182 -20.78 0.61 10.95
N ASP A 183 -19.71 1.37 10.68
CA ASP A 183 -19.75 2.46 9.69
C ASP A 183 -19.64 1.92 8.26
N MET A 184 -19.18 0.67 8.11
CA MET A 184 -18.99 0.03 6.81
C MET A 184 -20.33 -0.44 6.24
N CYS A 185 -20.88 0.31 5.27
CA CYS A 185 -22.08 -0.07 4.53
C CYS A 185 -21.76 -0.88 3.26
N ASN A 186 -22.73 -1.71 2.82
CA ASN A 186 -22.81 -2.26 1.45
C ASN A 186 -21.60 -3.08 0.95
N GLY A 187 -21.28 -4.19 1.63
CA GLY A 187 -20.39 -5.22 1.06
C GLY A 187 -18.89 -4.93 1.16
N LEU A 188 -18.49 -3.75 1.64
CA LEU A 188 -17.12 -3.48 2.08
C LEU A 188 -16.94 -4.06 3.49
N ALA A 189 -16.65 -5.36 3.56
CA ALA A 189 -16.60 -6.07 4.84
C ALA A 189 -15.41 -5.66 5.73
N ASP A 190 -14.40 -4.98 5.19
CA ASP A 190 -13.11 -4.76 5.84
C ASP A 190 -12.82 -3.27 6.07
N ARG A 191 -12.54 -2.92 7.33
CA ARG A 191 -12.17 -1.56 7.78
C ARG A 191 -10.89 -1.04 7.12
N LYS A 192 -10.10 -1.91 6.49
CA LYS A 192 -8.86 -1.53 5.79
C LYS A 192 -9.08 -0.74 4.49
N TYR A 193 -10.31 -0.70 3.96
CA TYR A 193 -10.65 -0.07 2.69
C TYR A 193 -10.70 1.48 2.75
N VAL A 194 -9.68 2.07 3.34
CA VAL A 194 -9.47 3.51 3.47
C VAL A 194 -8.08 3.92 2.98
N ALA A 195 -7.88 5.21 2.70
CA ALA A 195 -6.65 5.77 2.13
C ALA A 195 -5.44 5.50 3.02
N TRP A 196 -5.58 5.67 4.34
CA TRP A 196 -4.54 5.44 5.33
C TRP A 196 -4.99 4.37 6.33
N ASN A 197 -4.38 3.20 6.26
CA ASN A 197 -4.74 2.07 7.11
C ASN A 197 -3.77 1.96 8.30
N PHE A 198 -4.31 2.14 9.51
CA PHE A 198 -3.62 2.09 10.79
C PHE A 198 -3.78 0.73 11.50
N LEU A 199 -4.63 -0.17 10.99
CA LEU A 199 -4.86 -1.49 11.59
C LEU A 199 -3.58 -2.32 11.76
N PRO A 200 -2.55 -2.24 10.88
CA PRO A 200 -1.36 -3.06 11.07
C PRO A 200 -0.55 -2.72 12.34
N LEU A 201 -0.80 -1.56 12.96
CA LEU A 201 -0.26 -1.19 14.27
C LEU A 201 -0.80 -2.07 15.42
N GLN A 202 -1.91 -2.80 15.22
CA GLN A 202 -2.59 -3.63 16.23
C GLN A 202 -2.12 -5.09 16.23
N GLY A 203 -0.85 -5.35 15.89
CA GLY A 203 -0.25 -6.69 16.00
C GLY A 203 -0.09 -7.45 14.68
N ALA A 204 -0.15 -6.78 13.53
CA ALA A 204 0.26 -7.36 12.25
C ALA A 204 1.72 -6.94 11.94
N THR A 205 1.94 -6.12 10.91
CA THR A 205 3.27 -5.71 10.44
C THR A 205 3.87 -4.54 11.22
N GLY A 206 3.10 -3.85 12.08
CA GLY A 206 3.56 -2.65 12.78
C GLY A 206 3.72 -1.43 11.86
N THR A 207 3.11 -1.44 10.68
CA THR A 207 3.20 -0.36 9.68
C THR A 207 1.96 0.55 9.70
N ILE A 208 2.10 1.74 9.13
CA ILE A 208 0.97 2.47 8.55
C ILE A 208 1.03 2.25 7.03
N GLU A 209 -0.12 2.00 6.42
CA GLU A 209 -0.23 1.70 5.00
C GLU A 209 -0.96 2.84 4.27
N PHE A 210 -0.35 3.37 3.21
CA PHE A 210 -0.98 4.30 2.28
C PHE A 210 -1.48 3.55 1.04
N ARG A 211 -2.81 3.55 0.84
CA ARG A 211 -3.52 2.71 -0.13
C ARG A 211 -4.09 3.49 -1.32
N GLN A 212 -4.09 4.83 -1.24
CA GLN A 212 -4.74 5.70 -2.21
C GLN A 212 -3.97 5.97 -3.52
N PRO A 213 -2.65 5.74 -3.64
CA PRO A 213 -1.99 5.84 -4.94
C PRO A 213 -2.71 5.03 -6.04
N PRO A 214 -2.75 5.54 -7.28
CA PRO A 214 -3.28 4.81 -8.42
C PRO A 214 -2.37 3.64 -8.82
N HIS A 215 -2.77 2.92 -9.85
CA HIS A 215 -1.90 2.00 -10.56
C HIS A 215 -0.67 2.73 -11.12
N VAL A 216 0.38 1.95 -11.34
CA VAL A 216 1.67 2.38 -11.89
C VAL A 216 1.86 1.71 -13.25
N ASN A 217 2.32 2.46 -14.24
CA ASN A 217 2.44 1.96 -15.62
C ASN A 217 3.85 1.59 -16.02
N ASN A 218 4.82 2.08 -15.25
CA ASN A 218 6.24 1.96 -15.51
C ASN A 218 6.99 2.12 -14.18
N VAL A 219 8.30 1.90 -14.23
CA VAL A 219 9.19 2.04 -13.08
C VAL A 219 9.12 3.44 -12.44
N THR A 220 9.12 4.50 -13.24
CA THR A 220 9.12 5.89 -12.75
C THR A 220 7.85 6.20 -11.95
N ASP A 221 6.69 5.79 -12.45
CA ASP A 221 5.42 5.93 -11.71
C ASP A 221 5.51 5.24 -10.34
N ALA A 222 6.08 4.04 -10.28
CA ALA A 222 6.21 3.27 -9.04
C ALA A 222 7.15 3.95 -8.04
N GLU A 223 8.32 4.40 -8.50
CA GLU A 223 9.26 5.13 -7.65
C GLU A 223 8.68 6.45 -7.15
N ASP A 224 7.99 7.22 -8.00
CA ASP A 224 7.39 8.49 -7.64
C ASP A 224 6.34 8.34 -6.52
N TRP A 225 5.52 7.28 -6.57
CA TRP A 225 4.54 7.01 -5.52
C TRP A 225 5.17 6.51 -4.22
N VAL A 226 6.24 5.70 -4.30
CA VAL A 226 7.03 5.31 -3.12
C VAL A 226 7.64 6.55 -2.46
N GLN A 227 8.30 7.41 -3.25
CA GLN A 227 8.91 8.65 -2.74
C GLN A 227 7.86 9.58 -2.13
N THR A 228 6.70 9.73 -2.79
CA THR A 228 5.60 10.55 -2.29
C THR A 228 5.08 10.04 -0.95
N ALA A 229 4.87 8.72 -0.83
CA ALA A 229 4.43 8.09 0.42
C ALA A 229 5.46 8.29 1.54
N LEU A 230 6.75 8.07 1.25
CA LEU A 230 7.84 8.31 2.19
C LEU A 230 7.91 9.77 2.63
N TYR A 231 7.61 10.72 1.73
CA TYR A 231 7.65 12.15 2.03
C TYR A 231 6.52 12.51 2.97
N LEU A 232 5.29 12.10 2.66
CA LEU A 232 4.13 12.30 3.51
C LEU A 232 4.34 11.69 4.90
N TYR A 233 4.90 10.49 4.95
CA TYR A 233 5.30 9.83 6.20
C TYR A 233 6.32 10.66 6.99
N HIS A 234 7.44 11.06 6.37
CA HIS A 234 8.48 11.84 7.02
C HIS A 234 7.96 13.18 7.55
N ARG A 235 7.09 13.86 6.78
CA ARG A 235 6.41 15.10 7.21
C ARG A 235 5.48 14.82 8.39
N GLY A 236 4.69 13.75 8.33
CA GLY A 236 3.80 13.35 9.41
C GLY A 236 4.52 13.02 10.71
N LEU A 237 5.68 12.36 10.65
CA LEU A 237 6.51 12.08 11.82
C LEU A 237 7.04 13.33 12.53
N ASN A 238 7.18 14.44 11.80
CA ASN A 238 7.72 15.71 12.29
C ASN A 238 6.64 16.80 12.42
N TRP A 239 5.36 16.42 12.36
CA TRP A 239 4.25 17.35 12.45
C TRP A 239 4.10 17.91 13.87
N SER A 240 3.94 19.22 14.00
CA SER A 240 3.90 19.96 15.26
C SER A 240 2.54 20.58 15.51
#